data_AF-A0A011SPR3-F1
#
_entry.id   AF-A0A011SPR3-F1
#
_cell.length_a   1.000
_cell.length_b   1.000
_cell.length_c   1.000
_cell.angle_alpha   90.00
_cell.angle_beta   90.00
_cell.angle_gamma   90.00
#
_symmetry.space_group_name_H-M   'P 1'
#
loop_
_entity.id
_entity.type
_entity.pdbx_description
1 polymer ?
#
loop_
_entity_poly.entity_id
_entity_poly.type
_entity_poly.pdbx_seq_one_letter_code
_entity_poly.pdbx_strand_id
1 'polypeptide(L)'
;MSDRLGREAGLNGALVEVQHPGLPTNEKIVVWMFVDDTSAPAVADDVTRVARVAANDPDLAGKDLTLAAVEGSPADHTDRVVLGSSGVPVMAAVAETVGGRGAEEFLELSAADVRRLAGRQ
;
A
#
# COMPACT_ATOMS: atom_id res chain seq x y z
N MET A 1 -3.40 -1.94 -14.10
CA MET A 1 -3.41 -0.77 -13.21
C MET A 1 -2.22 -0.81 -12.25
N SER A 2 -2.05 -1.91 -11.51
CA SER A 2 -0.92 -2.28 -10.65
C SER A 2 0.50 -1.79 -11.03
N ASP A 3 1.00 -2.13 -12.22
CA ASP A 3 2.40 -1.84 -12.62
C ASP A 3 2.70 -0.33 -12.75
N ARG A 4 1.69 0.52 -12.99
CA ARG A 4 1.88 1.98 -13.07
C ARG A 4 2.22 2.57 -11.70
N LEU A 5 1.47 2.17 -10.67
CA LEU A 5 1.64 2.68 -9.31
C LEU A 5 3.06 2.39 -8.78
N GLY A 6 3.54 1.17 -8.98
CA GLY A 6 4.89 0.77 -8.55
C GLY A 6 5.98 1.58 -9.24
N ARG A 7 5.89 1.75 -10.57
CA ARG A 7 6.88 2.53 -11.33
C ARG A 7 6.91 4.00 -10.96
N GLU A 8 5.75 4.63 -10.82
CA GLU A 8 5.66 6.06 -10.47
C GLU A 8 6.10 6.31 -9.01
N ALA A 9 5.86 5.34 -8.12
CA ALA A 9 6.35 5.40 -6.74
C ALA A 9 7.84 5.03 -6.63
N GLY A 10 8.47 4.51 -7.68
CA GLY A 10 9.87 4.06 -7.66
C GLY A 10 10.09 2.82 -6.78
N LEU A 11 9.10 1.91 -6.75
CA LEU A 11 9.16 0.61 -6.10
C LEU A 11 9.57 -0.47 -7.12
N ASN A 12 9.97 -1.66 -6.63
CA ASN A 12 10.20 -2.84 -7.48
C ASN A 12 8.93 -3.27 -8.22
N GLY A 13 7.79 -2.94 -7.64
CA GLY A 13 6.48 -3.12 -8.23
C GLY A 13 5.39 -2.76 -7.23
N ALA A 14 4.17 -2.66 -7.72
CA ALA A 14 2.99 -2.61 -6.88
C ALA A 14 1.86 -3.42 -7.51
N LEU A 15 1.03 -4.05 -6.69
CA LEU A 15 -0.23 -4.63 -7.12
C LEU A 15 -1.39 -3.96 -6.40
N VAL A 16 -2.36 -3.46 -7.17
CA VAL A 16 -3.59 -2.89 -6.64
C VAL A 16 -4.70 -3.92 -6.80
N GLU A 17 -5.36 -4.26 -5.69
CA GLU A 17 -6.48 -5.18 -5.64
C GLU A 17 -7.69 -4.50 -5.02
N VAL A 18 -8.85 -4.68 -5.63
CA VAL A 18 -10.13 -4.32 -5.03
C VAL A 18 -10.73 -5.58 -4.45
N GLN A 19 -10.94 -5.58 -3.13
CA GLN A 19 -11.57 -6.66 -2.39
C GLN A 19 -12.98 -6.22 -1.98
N HIS A 20 -13.92 -7.17 -1.96
CA HIS A 20 -15.29 -6.94 -1.54
C HIS A 20 -15.65 -7.81 -0.32
N PRO A 21 -15.12 -7.51 0.89
CA PRO A 21 -15.42 -8.27 2.09
C PRO A 21 -16.93 -8.25 2.41
N GLY A 22 -17.54 -9.42 2.32
CA GLY A 22 -18.96 -9.64 2.61
C GLY A 22 -19.88 -9.26 1.45
N LEU A 23 -20.17 -7.96 1.32
CA LEU A 23 -21.08 -7.43 0.31
C LEU A 23 -20.32 -6.72 -0.83
N PRO A 24 -20.81 -6.79 -2.08
CA PRO A 24 -20.17 -6.12 -3.23
C PRO A 24 -19.95 -4.62 -3.05
N THR A 25 -20.72 -3.96 -2.19
CA THR A 25 -20.64 -2.52 -1.92
C THR A 25 -19.53 -2.13 -0.93
N ASN A 26 -18.97 -3.08 -0.20
CA ASN A 26 -17.87 -2.82 0.72
C ASN A 26 -16.56 -2.97 -0.03
N GLU A 27 -16.12 -1.92 -0.71
CA GLU A 27 -14.86 -1.93 -1.44
C GLU A 27 -13.68 -1.67 -0.49
N LYS A 28 -12.69 -2.55 -0.48
CA LYS A 28 -11.40 -2.36 0.17
C LYS A 28 -10.31 -2.39 -0.89
N ILE A 29 -9.55 -1.30 -1.02
CA ILE A 29 -8.42 -1.25 -1.95
C ILE A 29 -7.16 -1.66 -1.19
N VAL A 30 -6.55 -2.75 -1.63
CA VAL A 30 -5.29 -3.25 -1.10
C VAL A 30 -4.17 -2.95 -2.10
N VAL A 31 -3.10 -2.35 -1.61
CA VAL A 31 -1.88 -2.05 -2.36
C VAL A 31 -0.75 -2.89 -1.79
N TRP A 32 -0.33 -3.89 -2.57
CA TRP A 32 0.85 -4.69 -2.28
C TRP A 32 2.08 -3.97 -2.85
N MET A 33 2.94 -3.47 -1.96
CA MET A 33 4.18 -2.78 -2.29
C MET A 33 5.33 -3.79 -2.28
N PHE A 34 6.03 -3.91 -3.40
CA PHE A 34 7.20 -4.78 -3.50
C PHE A 34 8.46 -3.97 -3.19
N VAL A 35 9.17 -4.35 -2.13
CA VAL A 35 10.26 -3.57 -1.52
C VAL A 35 11.55 -4.38 -1.42
N ASP A 36 12.69 -3.70 -1.49
CA ASP A 36 14.03 -4.28 -1.24
C ASP A 36 14.44 -4.19 0.24
N ASP A 37 13.98 -3.15 0.93
CA ASP A 37 14.31 -2.88 2.33
C ASP A 37 13.05 -2.96 3.17
N THR A 38 13.00 -3.97 4.04
CA THR A 38 11.86 -4.29 4.88
C THR A 38 11.88 -3.54 6.22
N SER A 39 12.84 -2.65 6.43
CA SER A 39 12.90 -1.81 7.64
C SER A 39 11.78 -0.78 7.67
N ALA A 40 11.26 -0.49 8.88
CA ALA A 40 10.16 0.44 9.05
C ALA A 40 10.41 1.84 8.44
N PRO A 41 11.61 2.45 8.54
CA PRO A 41 11.88 3.74 7.92
C PRO A 41 11.80 3.69 6.39
N ALA A 42 12.38 2.66 5.76
CA ALA A 42 12.34 2.51 4.30
C ALA A 42 10.90 2.28 3.80
N VAL A 43 10.15 1.41 4.47
CA VAL A 43 8.75 1.16 4.14
C VAL A 43 7.89 2.40 4.37
N ALA A 44 8.18 3.24 5.39
CA ALA A 44 7.48 4.50 5.59
C ALA A 44 7.71 5.51 4.44
N ASP A 45 8.93 5.56 3.90
CA ASP A 45 9.23 6.34 2.70
C ASP A 45 8.45 5.82 1.49
N ASP A 46 8.38 4.50 1.32
CA ASP A 46 7.60 3.83 0.26
C ASP A 46 6.12 4.13 0.36
N VAL A 47 5.53 4.03 1.56
CA VAL A 47 4.14 4.40 1.82
C VAL A 47 3.89 5.86 1.42
N THR A 48 4.81 6.77 1.77
CA THR A 48 4.68 8.19 1.43
C THR A 48 4.72 8.41 -0.09
N ARG A 49 5.59 7.68 -0.81
CA ARG A 49 5.66 7.72 -2.29
C ARG A 49 4.38 7.19 -2.91
N VAL A 50 3.88 6.05 -2.45
CA VAL A 50 2.61 5.47 -2.93
C VAL A 50 1.44 6.42 -2.67
N ALA A 51 1.35 7.03 -1.49
CA ALA A 51 0.28 7.98 -1.18
C ALA A 51 0.29 9.20 -2.12
N ARG A 52 1.46 9.72 -2.48
CA ARG A 52 1.59 10.81 -3.48
C ARG A 52 1.07 10.39 -4.85
N VAL A 53 1.43 9.19 -5.31
CA VAL A 53 0.95 8.69 -6.61
C VAL A 53 -0.56 8.44 -6.56
N ALA A 54 -1.05 7.76 -5.52
CA ALA A 54 -2.46 7.46 -5.36
C ALA A 54 -3.34 8.71 -5.27
N ALA A 55 -2.86 9.79 -4.65
CA ALA A 55 -3.57 11.07 -4.61
C ALA A 55 -3.70 11.76 -5.99
N ASN A 56 -2.92 11.35 -6.99
CA ASN A 56 -2.99 11.83 -8.38
C ASN A 56 -3.68 10.83 -9.31
N ASP A 57 -3.91 9.60 -8.86
CA ASP A 57 -4.50 8.55 -9.66
C ASP A 57 -6.04 8.69 -9.61
N PRO A 58 -6.72 8.87 -10.76
CA PRO A 58 -8.18 9.09 -10.78
C PRO A 58 -8.98 7.92 -10.20
N ASP A 59 -8.42 6.71 -10.17
CA ASP A 59 -9.10 5.53 -9.66
C ASP A 59 -8.90 5.34 -8.13
N LEU A 60 -7.89 5.99 -7.55
CA LEU A 60 -7.52 5.88 -6.13
C LEU A 60 -7.73 7.18 -5.34
N ALA A 61 -7.74 8.32 -6.02
CA ALA A 61 -7.88 9.62 -5.37
C ALA A 61 -9.20 9.70 -4.59
N GLY A 62 -9.10 10.10 -3.32
CA GLY A 62 -10.25 10.22 -2.42
C GLY A 62 -10.75 8.89 -1.83
N LYS A 63 -10.02 7.78 -2.03
CA LYS A 63 -10.35 6.48 -1.45
C LYS A 63 -9.44 6.13 -0.26
N ASP A 64 -9.96 5.29 0.62
CA ASP A 64 -9.19 4.66 1.68
C ASP A 64 -8.32 3.54 1.08
N LEU A 65 -7.10 3.40 1.59
CA LEU A 65 -6.12 2.43 1.12
C LEU A 65 -5.67 1.53 2.26
N THR A 66 -5.50 0.25 1.95
CA THR A 66 -4.76 -0.69 2.80
C THR A 66 -3.46 -1.02 2.10
N LEU A 67 -2.33 -0.85 2.77
CA LEU A 67 -1.01 -1.15 2.22
C LEU A 67 -0.40 -2.35 2.92
N ALA A 68 0.31 -3.17 2.16
CA ALA A 68 1.13 -4.27 2.65
C ALA A 68 2.49 -4.20 1.96
N ALA A 69 3.57 -4.39 2.71
CA ALA A 69 4.92 -4.50 2.17
C ALA A 69 5.26 -5.98 1.96
N VAL A 70 5.83 -6.30 0.82
CA VAL A 70 6.25 -7.65 0.43
C VAL A 70 7.67 -7.57 -0.09
N GLU A 71 8.56 -8.40 0.42
CA GLU A 71 9.94 -8.43 -0.03
C GLU A 71 10.04 -9.00 -1.46
N GLY A 72 10.90 -8.41 -2.28
CA GLY A 72 11.24 -8.90 -3.62
C GLY A 72 10.49 -8.19 -4.75
N SER A 73 10.02 -8.95 -5.74
CA SER A 73 9.37 -8.44 -6.95
C SER A 73 8.04 -9.15 -7.24
N PRO A 74 7.12 -8.53 -8.01
CA PRO A 74 5.85 -9.16 -8.37
C PRO A 74 6.00 -10.52 -9.07
N ALA A 75 7.11 -10.74 -9.81
CA ALA A 75 7.39 -11.98 -10.52
C ALA A 75 7.65 -13.18 -9.58
N ASP A 76 8.05 -12.91 -8.33
CA ASP A 76 8.31 -13.95 -7.33
C ASP A 76 7.01 -14.48 -6.71
N HIS A 77 5.90 -13.75 -6.89
CA HIS A 77 4.61 -14.01 -6.26
C HIS A 77 3.53 -14.29 -7.31
N THR A 78 3.66 -15.41 -8.01
CA THR A 78 2.71 -15.82 -9.06
C THR A 78 1.35 -16.29 -8.53
N ASP A 79 1.26 -16.62 -7.24
CA ASP A 79 0.01 -17.01 -6.57
C ASP A 79 -0.45 -15.91 -5.60
N ARG A 80 -1.64 -15.35 -5.86
CA ARG A 80 -2.23 -14.31 -5.02
C ARG A 80 -2.60 -14.80 -3.62
N VAL A 81 -2.84 -16.09 -3.44
CA VAL A 81 -3.10 -16.68 -2.12
C VAL A 81 -1.83 -16.59 -1.26
N VAL A 82 -0.66 -16.80 -1.86
CA VAL A 82 0.64 -16.70 -1.18
C VAL A 82 0.95 -15.25 -0.83
N LEU A 83 0.61 -14.30 -1.70
CA LEU A 83 0.81 -12.87 -1.45
C LEU A 83 0.14 -12.41 -0.15
N GLY A 84 -1.04 -12.96 0.15
CA GLY A 84 -1.79 -12.71 1.39
C GLY A 84 -1.04 -13.05 2.68
N SER A 85 -0.04 -13.93 2.62
CA SER A 85 0.78 -14.37 3.76
C SER A 85 2.25 -13.97 3.66
N SER A 86 2.62 -13.22 2.61
CA SER A 86 4.00 -12.75 2.36
C SER A 86 4.26 -11.34 2.90
N GLY A 87 3.30 -10.81 3.67
CA GLY A 87 3.39 -9.49 4.25
C GLY A 87 4.53 -9.41 5.28
N VAL A 88 5.27 -8.32 5.25
CA VAL A 88 6.26 -8.03 6.28
C VAL A 88 5.53 -7.45 7.51
N PRO A 89 5.69 -8.01 8.72
CA PRO A 89 4.99 -7.56 9.92
C PRO A 89 5.61 -6.27 10.51
N VAL A 90 5.67 -5.19 9.72
CA VAL A 90 6.34 -3.93 10.04
C VAL A 90 5.37 -2.73 10.13
N MET A 91 4.11 -2.92 9.73
CA MET A 91 3.19 -1.80 9.50
C MET A 91 2.76 -1.08 10.78
N ALA A 92 2.81 -1.75 11.94
CA ALA A 92 2.61 -1.10 13.23
C ALA A 92 3.65 0.02 13.47
N ALA A 93 4.94 -0.26 13.22
CA ALA A 93 6.01 0.72 13.37
C ALA A 93 5.96 1.80 12.28
N VAL A 94 5.59 1.43 11.05
CA VAL A 94 5.38 2.39 9.96
C VAL A 94 4.30 3.41 10.32
N ALA A 95 3.20 2.96 10.93
CA ALA A 95 2.09 3.83 11.34
C ALA A 95 2.51 4.90 12.36
N GLU A 96 3.51 4.63 13.21
CA GLU A 96 4.07 5.62 14.13
C GLU A 96 4.74 6.79 13.38
N THR A 97 5.24 6.54 12.17
CA THR A 97 5.92 7.53 11.32
C THR A 97 4.95 8.25 10.41
N VAL A 98 4.11 7.49 9.69
CA VAL A 98 3.27 8.05 8.61
C VAL A 98 1.84 8.33 9.05
N GLY A 99 1.42 7.88 10.22
CA GLY A 99 0.04 7.91 10.70
C GLY A 99 -0.80 6.74 10.18
N GLY A 100 -2.12 6.83 10.35
CA GLY A 100 -3.06 5.75 10.00
C GLY A 100 -3.18 4.68 11.08
N ARG A 101 -3.59 3.47 10.69
CA ARG A 101 -3.72 2.31 11.59
C ARG A 101 -2.93 1.13 11.07
N GLY A 102 -1.76 0.89 11.66
CA GLY A 102 -0.92 -0.26 11.36
C GLY A 102 -1.23 -1.43 12.28
N ALA A 103 -1.35 -2.63 11.70
CA ALA A 103 -1.48 -3.89 12.43
C ALA A 103 -0.74 -4.98 11.65
N GLU A 104 0.29 -5.56 12.27
CA GLU A 104 1.13 -6.61 11.68
C GLU A 104 1.61 -6.23 10.27
N GLU A 105 1.04 -6.85 9.24
CA GLU A 105 1.42 -6.75 7.83
C GLU A 105 0.70 -5.63 7.07
N PHE A 106 -0.36 -5.06 7.67
CA PHE A 106 -1.26 -4.13 7.00
C PHE A 106 -1.25 -2.75 7.64
N LEU A 107 -1.22 -1.73 6.79
CA LEU A 107 -1.42 -0.33 7.15
C LEU A 107 -2.70 0.20 6.51
N GLU A 108 -3.66 0.61 7.32
CA GLU A 108 -4.87 1.28 6.85
C GLU A 108 -4.67 2.80 6.87
N LEU A 109 -4.82 3.42 5.70
CA LEU A 109 -4.82 4.87 5.50
C LEU A 109 -6.20 5.34 5.05
N SER A 110 -6.73 6.34 5.74
CA SER A 110 -7.92 7.02 5.25
C SER A 110 -7.61 7.90 4.03
N ALA A 111 -8.63 8.28 3.26
CA ALA A 111 -8.50 9.26 2.19
C ALA A 111 -7.94 10.61 2.69
N ALA A 112 -8.12 10.94 3.97
CA ALA A 112 -7.49 12.11 4.59
C ALA A 112 -5.99 11.90 4.83
N ASP A 113 -5.58 10.71 5.29
CA ASP A 113 -4.16 10.36 5.45
C ASP A 113 -3.41 10.37 4.12
N VAL A 114 -4.02 9.79 3.07
CA VAL A 114 -3.43 9.79 1.73
C VAL A 114 -3.20 11.22 1.23
N ARG A 115 -4.17 12.12 1.41
CA ARG A 115 -4.04 13.54 1.03
C ARG A 115 -2.94 14.24 1.85
N ARG A 116 -2.91 14.03 3.17
CA ARG A 116 -1.88 14.59 4.06
C ARG A 116 -0.48 14.14 3.63
N LEU A 117 -0.28 12.86 3.39
CA LEU A 117 1.01 12.29 2.94
C LEU A 117 1.40 12.77 1.54
N ALA A 118 0.41 13.04 0.68
CA ALA A 118 0.63 13.64 -0.62
C ALA A 118 0.99 15.13 -0.57
N GLY A 119 0.98 15.76 0.62
CA GLY A 119 1.20 17.21 0.77
C GLY A 119 0.02 18.05 0.29
N ARG A 120 -1.18 17.46 0.17
CA ARG A 120 -2.43 18.14 -0.21
C ARG A 120 -3.25 18.41 1.05
N GLN A 121 -3.37 19.69 1.41
CA GLN A 121 -4.24 20.17 2.49
C GLN A 121 -5.60 20.59 1.92
#